data_AF-A0A821RDR8-F1
#
_entry.id   AF-A0A821RDR8-F1
#
_cell.length_a   1.000
_cell.length_b   1.000
_cell.length_c   1.000
_cell.angle_alpha   90.00
_cell.angle_beta   90.00
_cell.angle_gamma   90.00
#
_symmetry.space_group_name_H-M   'P 1'
#
loop_
_entity.id
_entity.type
_entity.pdbx_description
1 polymer ?
#
loop_
_entity_poly.entity_id
_entity_poly.type
_entity_poly.pdbx_seq_one_letter_code
_entity_poly.pdbx_strand_id
1 'polypeptide(L)'
;GNKIALLKDTLNYLVDQMGSLDRLAIISFDTRAFDRSHGLKLMTTQNKQTLRNAITHHIQADGGTYIGKGLEMAIQLLRNRRTTNPLGAMLVLTDGQDNEYHDYSKLMKSLPEGVVCHTFGYGVD
;
A
#
# COMPACT_ATOMS: atom_id res chain seq x y z
N GLY A 1 -10.39 12.52 -9.75
CA GLY A 1 -11.63 12.93 -9.04
C GLY A 1 -11.37 13.12 -7.56
N ASN A 2 -12.39 13.47 -6.76
CA ASN A 2 -12.20 13.81 -5.35
C ASN A 2 -11.67 12.63 -4.50
N LYS A 3 -12.08 11.38 -4.78
CA LYS A 3 -11.60 10.18 -4.07
C LYS A 3 -10.07 10.01 -4.15
N ILE A 4 -9.48 10.14 -5.34
CA ILE A 4 -8.02 10.00 -5.52
C ILE A 4 -7.24 11.14 -4.87
N ALA A 5 -7.80 12.36 -4.83
CA ALA A 5 -7.18 13.49 -4.14
C ALA A 5 -7.11 13.23 -2.62
N LEU A 6 -8.23 12.80 -2.02
CA LEU A 6 -8.28 12.44 -0.60
C LEU A 6 -7.35 11.27 -0.24
N LEU A 7 -7.20 10.29 -1.15
CA LEU A 7 -6.21 9.21 -0.98
C LEU A 7 -4.79 9.77 -0.92
N LYS A 8 -4.42 10.66 -1.86
CA LYS A 8 -3.09 11.29 -1.88
C LYS A 8 -2.83 12.10 -0.60
N ASP A 9 -3.81 12.87 -0.14
CA ASP A 9 -3.70 13.65 1.09
C ASP A 9 -3.49 12.74 2.30
N THR A 10 -4.21 11.63 2.36
CA THR A 10 -4.07 10.63 3.45
C THR A 10 -2.70 9.96 3.42
N LEU A 11 -2.21 9.59 2.24
CA LEU A 11 -0.87 9.00 2.11
C LEU A 11 0.23 10.00 2.50
N ASN A 12 0.09 11.26 2.09
CA ASN A 12 1.02 12.32 2.52
C ASN A 12 0.99 12.53 4.03
N TYR A 13 -0.21 12.55 4.63
CA TYR A 13 -0.35 12.64 6.09
C TYR A 13 0.32 11.47 6.80
N LEU A 14 0.15 10.23 6.33
CA LEU A 14 0.86 9.07 6.88
C LEU A 14 2.38 9.23 6.80
N VAL A 15 2.90 9.66 5.64
CA VAL A 15 4.33 9.95 5.47
C VAL A 15 4.82 11.01 6.46
N ASP A 16 3.99 12.01 6.78
CA ASP A 16 4.33 13.05 7.75
C ASP A 16 4.45 12.49 9.17
N GLN A 17 3.49 11.65 9.59
CA GLN A 17 3.43 11.10 10.95
C GLN A 17 4.54 10.08 11.27
N MET A 18 5.18 9.48 10.27
CA MET A 18 6.19 8.44 10.50
C MET A 18 7.52 9.00 11.02
N GLY A 19 8.10 8.33 12.00
CA GLY A 19 9.46 8.60 12.48
C GLY A 19 10.53 8.13 11.50
N SER A 20 11.77 8.61 11.65
CA SER A 20 12.88 8.28 10.73
C SER A 20 13.31 6.81 10.75
N LEU A 21 12.97 6.08 11.82
CA LEU A 21 13.24 4.65 11.99
C LEU A 21 12.10 3.76 11.46
N ASP A 22 10.92 4.35 11.17
CA ASP A 22 9.81 3.62 10.60
C ASP A 22 10.07 3.29 9.14
N ARG A 23 9.39 2.26 8.63
CA ARG A 23 9.51 1.82 7.24
C ARG A 23 8.18 1.79 6.54
N LEU A 24 8.15 2.33 5.32
CA LEU A 24 6.97 2.35 4.47
C LEU A 24 7.31 1.85 3.07
N ALA A 25 6.36 1.13 2.49
CA ALA A 25 6.28 0.87 1.05
C ALA A 25 4.84 1.17 0.61
N ILE A 26 4.69 1.75 -0.58
CA ILE A 26 3.40 2.04 -1.19
C ILE A 26 3.26 1.20 -2.45
N ILE A 27 2.28 0.30 -2.44
CA ILE A 27 1.86 -0.45 -3.63
C ILE A 27 0.60 0.22 -4.15
N SER A 28 0.62 0.65 -5.42
CA SER A 28 -0.61 1.03 -6.13
C SER A 28 -1.06 -0.13 -7.00
N PHE A 29 -2.37 -0.29 -7.18
CA PHE A 29 -2.91 -1.31 -8.05
C PHE A 29 -4.09 -0.78 -8.86
N ASP A 30 -4.19 -1.29 -10.07
CA ASP A 30 -5.33 -1.19 -10.98
C ASP A 30 -5.60 -2.60 -11.54
N THR A 31 -5.59 -2.77 -12.86
CA THR A 31 -5.37 -4.05 -13.56
C THR A 31 -4.01 -4.72 -13.27
N ARG A 32 -3.02 -3.95 -12.79
CA ARG A 32 -1.67 -4.40 -12.42
C ARG A 32 -1.25 -3.77 -11.10
N ALA A 33 -0.31 -4.40 -10.40
CA ALA A 33 0.30 -3.84 -9.20
C ALA A 33 1.66 -3.20 -9.51
N PHE A 34 1.97 -2.10 -8.81
CA PHE A 34 3.23 -1.38 -8.94
C PHE A 34 3.75 -0.97 -7.56
N ASP A 35 5.01 -1.31 -7.29
CA ASP A 35 5.73 -0.79 -6.13
C ASP A 35 6.23 0.63 -6.42
N ARG A 36 5.61 1.62 -5.76
CA ARG A 36 5.92 3.05 -5.91
C ARG A 36 7.06 3.50 -4.98
N SER A 37 7.52 2.62 -4.09
CA SER A 37 8.60 2.91 -3.13
C SER A 37 9.89 2.16 -3.45
N HIS A 38 9.84 1.14 -4.31
CA HIS A 38 10.94 0.23 -4.61
C HIS A 38 11.49 -0.46 -3.33
N GLY A 39 10.59 -1.07 -2.58
CA GLY A 39 10.82 -1.78 -1.32
C GLY A 39 10.48 -0.96 -0.07
N LEU A 40 10.52 -1.61 1.10
CA LEU A 40 10.40 -0.95 2.41
C LEU A 40 11.56 0.02 2.63
N LYS A 41 11.26 1.32 2.70
CA LYS A 41 12.25 2.38 2.94
C LYS A 41 12.12 2.94 4.34
N LEU A 42 13.25 3.25 4.98
CA LEU A 42 13.26 4.08 6.19
C LEU A 42 12.69 5.46 5.87
N MET A 43 11.85 6.02 6.75
CA MET A 43 11.20 7.32 6.53
C MET A 43 12.12 8.50 6.90
N THR A 44 13.35 8.49 6.39
CA THR A 44 14.28 9.62 6.42
C THR A 44 13.70 10.80 5.64
N THR A 45 14.16 12.03 5.91
CA THR A 45 13.71 13.23 5.18
C THR A 45 13.79 13.06 3.66
N GLN A 46 14.88 12.47 3.17
CA GLN A 46 15.06 12.21 1.75
C GLN A 46 14.03 11.20 1.20
N ASN A 47 13.86 10.06 1.89
CA ASN A 47 12.92 9.03 1.43
C ASN A 47 11.46 9.50 1.53
N LYS A 48 11.11 10.29 2.55
CA LYS A 48 9.80 10.95 2.63
C LYS A 48 9.59 11.83 1.40
N GLN A 49 10.56 12.66 1.02
CA GLN A 49 10.43 13.51 -0.17
C GLN A 49 10.27 12.69 -1.46
N THR A 50 11.10 11.65 -1.65
CA THR A 50 10.98 10.74 -2.79
C THR A 50 9.59 10.09 -2.84
N LEU A 51 9.06 9.67 -1.70
CA LEU A 51 7.76 9.02 -1.62
C LEU A 51 6.61 10.00 -1.88
N ARG A 52 6.68 11.24 -1.40
CA ARG A 52 5.70 12.30 -1.73
C ARG A 52 5.66 12.61 -3.22
N ASN A 53 6.82 12.62 -3.88
CA ASN A 53 6.88 12.77 -5.33
C ASN A 53 6.19 11.58 -6.03
N ALA A 54 6.44 10.36 -5.55
CA ALA A 54 5.79 9.17 -6.10
C ALA A 54 4.26 9.18 -5.89
N ILE A 55 3.79 9.60 -4.71
CA ILE A 55 2.35 9.79 -4.41
C ILE A 55 1.74 10.81 -5.39
N THR A 56 2.40 11.95 -5.57
CA THR A 56 1.91 13.03 -6.44
C THR A 56 1.78 12.58 -7.89
N HIS A 57 2.81 11.92 -8.43
CA HIS A 57 2.92 11.66 -9.86
C HIS A 57 2.46 10.28 -10.32
N HIS A 58 2.53 9.26 -9.45
CA HIS A 58 2.34 7.85 -9.85
C HIS A 58 1.12 7.17 -9.22
N ILE A 59 0.39 7.86 -8.33
CA ILE A 59 -0.91 7.41 -7.86
C ILE A 59 -1.97 8.10 -8.72
N GLN A 60 -2.63 7.32 -9.57
CA GLN A 60 -3.64 7.80 -10.50
C GLN A 60 -4.81 6.81 -10.49
N ALA A 61 -6.02 7.31 -10.73
CA ALA A 61 -7.17 6.44 -10.95
C ALA A 61 -7.19 6.08 -12.44
N ASP A 62 -6.90 4.83 -12.77
CA ASP A 62 -6.91 4.32 -14.14
C ASP A 62 -7.33 2.84 -14.13
N GLY A 63 -8.00 2.41 -15.20
CA GLY A 63 -8.38 1.01 -15.40
C GLY A 63 -9.43 0.42 -14.44
N GLY A 64 -9.41 -0.90 -14.31
CA GLY A 64 -10.19 -1.66 -13.34
C GLY A 64 -9.42 -1.86 -12.03
N THR A 65 -10.06 -2.52 -11.06
CA THR A 65 -9.49 -2.69 -9.71
C THR A 65 -9.26 -4.16 -9.42
N TYR A 66 -8.00 -4.62 -9.45
CA TYR A 66 -7.61 -6.00 -9.11
C TYR A 66 -6.87 -6.02 -7.76
N ILE A 67 -7.65 -6.08 -6.69
CA ILE A 67 -7.14 -5.97 -5.31
C ILE A 67 -6.14 -7.10 -5.03
N GLY A 68 -6.44 -8.32 -5.49
CA GLY A 68 -5.59 -9.49 -5.31
C GLY A 68 -4.14 -9.30 -5.79
N LYS A 69 -3.92 -8.64 -6.94
CA LYS A 69 -2.57 -8.35 -7.45
C LYS A 69 -1.79 -7.41 -6.54
N GLY A 70 -2.46 -6.39 -6.00
CA GLY A 70 -1.87 -5.48 -5.01
C GLY A 70 -1.45 -6.22 -3.74
N LEU A 71 -2.33 -7.10 -3.25
CA LEU A 71 -2.06 -7.92 -2.06
C LEU A 71 -0.90 -8.91 -2.28
N GLU A 72 -0.88 -9.62 -3.41
CA GLU A 72 0.21 -10.55 -3.76
C GLU A 72 1.57 -9.84 -3.73
N MET A 73 1.67 -8.68 -4.38
CA MET A 73 2.89 -7.88 -4.40
C MET A 73 3.29 -7.40 -3.00
N ALA A 74 2.34 -6.89 -2.21
CA ALA A 74 2.60 -6.42 -0.86
C ALA A 74 3.05 -7.56 0.07
N ILE A 75 2.41 -8.73 0.00
CA ILE A 75 2.79 -9.93 0.77
C ILE A 75 4.18 -10.38 0.37
N GLN A 76 4.50 -10.41 -0.94
CA GLN A 76 5.83 -10.79 -1.41
C GLN A 76 6.91 -9.81 -0.93
N LEU A 77 6.63 -8.51 -0.95
CA LEU A 77 7.52 -7.47 -0.42
C LEU A 77 7.76 -7.68 1.07
N LEU A 78 6.71 -7.96 1.83
CA LEU A 78 6.78 -8.22 3.27
C LEU A 78 7.49 -9.54 3.61
N ARG A 79 7.40 -10.57 2.77
CA ARG A 79 8.13 -11.85 2.92
C ARG A 79 9.62 -11.70 2.64
N ASN A 80 9.97 -10.91 1.63
CA ASN A 80 11.35 -10.70 1.20
C ASN A 80 12.07 -9.58 1.97
N ARG A 81 11.45 -9.02 3.01
CA ARG A 81 12.04 -7.96 3.81
C ARG A 81 13.30 -8.47 4.52
N ARG A 82 14.37 -7.67 4.48
CA ARG A 82 15.63 -8.00 5.17
C ARG A 82 15.54 -7.88 6.69
N THR A 83 14.58 -7.12 7.19
CA THR A 83 14.40 -6.86 8.63
C THR A 83 12.97 -7.21 9.02
N THR A 84 12.83 -8.05 10.02
CA THR A 84 11.55 -8.41 10.63
C THR A 84 11.29 -7.49 11.82
N ASN A 85 10.27 -6.63 11.68
CA ASN A 85 9.72 -5.94 12.85
C ASN A 85 8.76 -6.90 13.56
N PRO A 86 8.72 -6.90 14.90
CA PRO A 86 7.78 -7.74 15.66
C PRO A 86 6.31 -7.37 15.41
N LEU A 87 6.06 -6.13 14.94
CA LEU A 87 4.74 -5.66 14.51
C LEU A 87 4.86 -5.03 13.12
N GLY A 88 4.08 -5.53 12.17
CA GLY A 88 3.93 -4.95 10.83
C GLY A 88 2.46 -4.77 10.51
N ALA A 89 2.14 -3.79 9.66
CA ALA A 89 0.79 -3.57 9.17
C ALA A 89 0.79 -3.46 7.65
N MET A 90 -0.21 -4.06 7.02
CA MET A 90 -0.57 -3.83 5.63
C MET A 90 -1.91 -3.09 5.62
N LEU A 91 -1.93 -1.88 5.06
CA LEU A 91 -3.14 -1.08 4.93
C LEU A 91 -3.62 -1.14 3.48
N VAL A 92 -4.83 -1.63 3.28
CA VAL A 92 -5.49 -1.75 1.98
C VAL A 92 -6.53 -0.63 1.88
N LEU A 93 -6.33 0.28 0.94
CA LEU A 93 -7.22 1.40 0.68
C LEU A 93 -7.90 1.14 -0.67
N THR A 94 -9.22 0.96 -0.68
CA THR A 94 -9.98 0.59 -1.89
C THR A 94 -11.38 1.17 -1.82
N ASP A 95 -11.98 1.49 -2.96
CA ASP A 95 -13.38 1.91 -3.10
C ASP A 95 -14.35 0.74 -3.31
N GLY A 96 -13.89 -0.51 -3.13
CA GLY A 96 -14.76 -1.68 -2.96
C GLY A 96 -15.20 -2.39 -4.24
N GLN A 97 -14.84 -1.90 -5.43
CA GLN A 97 -15.05 -2.65 -6.66
C GLN A 97 -13.84 -3.56 -6.90
N ASP A 98 -14.04 -4.87 -6.92
CA ASP A 98 -13.01 -5.83 -7.31
C ASP A 98 -13.48 -6.55 -8.58
N ASN A 99 -12.73 -6.36 -9.66
CA ASN A 99 -13.13 -6.82 -10.98
C ASN A 99 -12.56 -8.22 -11.29
N GLU A 100 -11.85 -8.86 -10.35
CA GLU A 100 -11.23 -10.18 -10.53
C GLU A 100 -11.36 -11.03 -9.26
N TYR A 101 -11.95 -12.24 -9.38
CA TYR A 101 -12.00 -13.17 -8.27
C TYR A 101 -10.59 -13.59 -7.81
N HIS A 102 -10.32 -13.45 -6.52
CA HIS A 102 -9.16 -14.01 -5.85
C HIS A 102 -9.57 -14.76 -4.58
N ASP A 103 -8.83 -15.82 -4.23
CA ASP A 103 -8.96 -16.46 -2.92
C ASP A 103 -8.25 -15.61 -1.85
N TYR A 104 -8.94 -14.57 -1.39
CA TYR A 104 -8.47 -13.69 -0.34
C TYR A 104 -8.16 -14.43 0.95
N SER A 105 -8.86 -15.54 1.24
CA SER A 105 -8.61 -16.34 2.44
C SER A 105 -7.21 -16.96 2.40
N LYS A 106 -6.80 -17.46 1.24
CA LYS A 106 -5.46 -18.01 1.02
C LYS A 106 -4.39 -16.91 1.05
N LEU A 107 -4.66 -15.75 0.45
CA LEU A 107 -3.75 -14.61 0.51
C LEU A 107 -3.54 -14.13 1.95
N MET A 108 -4.60 -13.96 2.73
CA MET A 108 -4.49 -13.52 4.13
C MET A 108 -3.76 -14.55 5.00
N LYS A 109 -3.99 -15.85 4.80
CA LYS A 109 -3.21 -16.91 5.46
C LYS A 109 -1.72 -16.91 5.09
N SER A 110 -1.34 -16.27 3.98
CA SER A 110 0.03 -16.20 3.51
C SER A 110 0.83 -15.00 4.05
N LEU A 111 0.17 -14.10 4.79
CA LEU A 111 0.83 -12.97 5.45
C LEU A 111 1.96 -13.46 6.38
N PRO A 112 3.10 -12.76 6.43
CA PRO A 112 4.14 -13.08 7.40
C PRO A 112 3.64 -12.96 8.83
N GLU A 113 4.20 -13.75 9.74
CA GLU A 113 3.91 -13.68 11.17
C GLU A 113 4.14 -12.25 11.71
N GLY A 114 3.27 -11.83 12.62
CA GLY A 114 3.28 -10.48 13.22
C GLY A 114 2.78 -9.36 12.29
N VAL A 115 2.34 -9.68 11.06
CA VAL A 115 1.71 -8.71 10.16
C VAL A 115 0.19 -8.78 10.27
N VAL A 116 -0.44 -7.63 10.52
CA VAL A 116 -1.89 -7.47 10.48
C VAL A 116 -2.31 -6.76 9.20
N CYS A 117 -3.39 -7.21 8.57
CA CYS A 117 -3.99 -6.55 7.42
C CYS A 117 -5.22 -5.75 7.84
N HIS A 118 -5.25 -4.47 7.49
CA HIS A 118 -6.38 -3.58 7.71
C HIS A 118 -6.93 -3.11 6.37
N THR A 119 -8.24 -3.14 6.22
CA THR A 119 -8.94 -2.68 5.01
C THR A 119 -9.75 -1.43 5.31
N PHE A 120 -9.61 -0.41 4.47
CA PHE A 120 -10.34 0.84 4.57
C PHE A 120 -11.04 1.12 3.24
N GLY A 121 -12.37 1.16 3.30
CA GLY A 121 -13.24 1.58 2.19
C GLY A 121 -13.11 3.08 1.96
N TYR A 122 -12.88 3.49 0.71
CA TYR A 122 -12.71 4.89 0.32
C TYR A 122 -13.85 5.36 -0.58
N GLY A 123 -14.81 6.07 0.01
CA GLY A 123 -16.01 6.53 -0.69
C GLY A 123 -17.27 6.31 0.15
N VAL A 124 -18.41 6.76 -0.37
CA VAL A 124 -19.73 6.62 0.25
C VAL A 124 -20.61 5.59 -0.47
N ASP A 125 -20.01 4.84 -1.40
CA ASP A 125 -20.72 3.91 -2.29
C ASP A 125 -20.47 2.46 -1.86
#